data_AF-A0A8B9CB90-F1
#
_entry.id   AF-A0A8B9CB90-F1
#
_cell.length_a   1.000
_cell.length_b   1.000
_cell.length_c   1.000
_cell.angle_alpha   90.00
_cell.angle_beta   90.00
_cell.angle_gamma   90.00
#
_symmetry.space_group_name_H-M   'P 1'
#
loop_
_entity.id
_entity.type
_entity.pdbx_description
1 polymer ?
#
loop_
_entity_poly.entity_id
_entity_poly.type
_entity_poly.pdbx_seq_one_letter_code
_entity_poly.pdbx_strand_id
1 'polypeptide(L)'
;MDEGRSQHCPQPTQPVPNPIAYFMHRSPWWFHQFETLFNHFIELVVPFFIFLGRRMCVVHGVLQILFQVLLIISGNLSFLNWLTIVPSIACFDDLSLGFLFSSRRGGVKDRVVQMQARQAAGEQPPLGYGRCIRQVVNISFGLLIAYLSVPVVLNLLSSRQVMNTSFNPLRIVNTYGAFGSITKERTEVILQGTSSPDPNDPAAVWEEYDFKCKPGDLKRRPCFITPYHYRLDWLMWFAAFQTYEQNEWIIHLAGKLLAQEEETLSLMATNPFAGRAPPRWIRGEHFKYKFSRPGGTHAGEGKWWIRKRIGAYFPPVNLQGLKKFYEDRSWPYPVRD
;
A
#
# COMPACT_ATOMS: atom_id res chain seq x y z
N MET A 1 -22.93 -23.75 -19.68
CA MET A 1 -23.78 -23.34 -18.54
C MET A 1 -22.92 -23.55 -17.30
N ASP A 2 -22.21 -22.59 -16.70
CA ASP A 2 -22.38 -21.13 -16.65
C ASP A 2 -21.06 -20.41 -16.97
N GLU A 3 -20.99 -19.79 -18.15
CA GLU A 3 -20.12 -18.64 -18.40
C GLU A 3 -21.02 -17.41 -18.29
N GLY A 4 -21.12 -16.84 -17.10
CA GLY A 4 -22.06 -15.75 -16.84
C GLY A 4 -21.65 -14.89 -15.65
N ARG A 5 -21.07 -13.72 -15.95
CA ARG A 5 -20.82 -12.57 -15.06
C ARG A 5 -19.86 -12.80 -13.88
N SER A 6 -18.57 -12.87 -14.16
CA SER A 6 -17.58 -12.38 -13.20
C SER A 6 -17.51 -10.85 -13.32
N GLN A 7 -18.35 -10.12 -12.60
CA GLN A 7 -18.09 -8.69 -12.41
C GLN A 7 -16.79 -8.56 -11.62
N HIS A 8 -15.81 -7.93 -12.24
CA HIS A 8 -14.40 -7.95 -11.86
C HIS A 8 -14.15 -7.14 -10.59
N CYS A 9 -13.98 -7.83 -9.46
CA CYS A 9 -13.50 -7.24 -8.23
C CYS A 9 -11.95 -7.17 -8.25
N PRO A 10 -11.31 -6.03 -7.86
CA PRO A 10 -9.86 -5.85 -7.87
C PRO A 10 -9.12 -6.49 -6.67
N GLN A 11 -9.76 -7.31 -5.84
CA GLN A 11 -9.05 -7.95 -4.71
C GLN A 11 -7.80 -8.76 -5.10
N PRO A 12 -7.79 -9.57 -6.17
CA PRO A 12 -6.54 -10.20 -6.64
C PRO A 12 -5.55 -9.19 -7.20
N THR A 13 -5.94 -7.95 -7.54
CA THR A 13 -5.04 -6.93 -8.09
C THR A 13 -4.45 -6.02 -7.01
N GLN A 14 -4.78 -6.23 -5.73
CA GLN A 14 -4.10 -5.54 -4.62
C GLN A 14 -2.57 -5.76 -4.68
N PRO A 15 -1.74 -4.78 -4.26
CA PRO A 15 -0.28 -4.88 -4.31
C PRO A 15 0.25 -6.16 -3.67
N VAL A 16 -0.08 -6.35 -2.40
CA VAL A 16 0.25 -7.56 -1.64
C VAL A 16 -1.04 -8.02 -0.98
N PRO A 17 -1.79 -8.97 -1.52
CA PRO A 17 -3.06 -9.35 -0.94
C PRO A 17 -2.85 -10.11 0.37
N ASN A 18 -3.85 -10.08 1.25
CA ASN A 18 -3.81 -10.79 2.52
C ASN A 18 -4.65 -12.09 2.45
N PRO A 19 -4.59 -12.97 3.47
CA PRO A 19 -5.41 -14.18 3.50
C PRO A 19 -6.91 -13.96 3.42
N ILE A 20 -7.40 -12.84 3.95
CA ILE A 20 -8.83 -12.54 4.01
C ILE A 20 -9.35 -12.15 2.62
N ALA A 21 -8.53 -11.44 1.82
CA ALA A 21 -8.82 -11.12 0.43
C ALA A 21 -9.08 -12.38 -0.43
N TYR A 22 -8.44 -13.51 -0.12
CA TYR A 22 -8.71 -14.79 -0.79
C TYR A 22 -10.17 -15.24 -0.61
N PHE A 23 -10.71 -15.08 0.60
CA PHE A 23 -12.09 -15.45 0.92
C PHE A 23 -13.08 -14.37 0.49
N MET A 24 -12.78 -13.10 0.75
CA MET A 24 -13.64 -11.98 0.38
C MET A 24 -13.84 -11.87 -1.14
N HIS A 25 -12.86 -12.27 -1.94
CA HIS A 25 -12.98 -12.27 -3.40
C HIS A 25 -14.10 -13.19 -3.91
N ARG A 26 -14.55 -14.13 -3.08
CA ARG A 26 -15.61 -15.09 -3.40
C ARG A 26 -16.95 -14.72 -2.76
N SER A 27 -17.04 -13.57 -2.08
CA SER A 27 -18.28 -13.11 -1.49
C SER A 27 -19.37 -12.90 -2.55
N PRO A 28 -20.65 -13.01 -2.18
CA PRO A 28 -21.75 -12.72 -3.09
C PRO A 28 -21.68 -11.31 -3.66
N TRP A 29 -22.19 -11.12 -4.87
CA TRP A 29 -22.15 -9.82 -5.55
C TRP A 29 -22.79 -8.67 -4.75
N TRP A 30 -23.91 -8.94 -4.05
CA TRP A 30 -24.58 -7.92 -3.22
C TRP A 30 -23.69 -7.41 -2.09
N PHE A 31 -22.80 -8.26 -1.56
CA PHE A 31 -21.85 -7.87 -0.52
C PHE A 31 -20.84 -6.85 -1.06
N HIS A 32 -20.36 -7.04 -2.29
CA HIS A 32 -19.44 -6.10 -2.93
C HIS A 32 -20.11 -4.76 -3.29
N GLN A 33 -21.38 -4.78 -3.67
CA GLN A 33 -22.14 -3.53 -3.85
C GLN A 33 -22.29 -2.77 -2.54
N PHE A 34 -22.61 -3.49 -1.45
CA PHE A 34 -22.69 -2.91 -0.13
C PHE A 34 -21.35 -2.33 0.33
N GLU A 35 -20.25 -3.07 0.16
CA GLU A 35 -18.89 -2.60 0.44
C GLU A 35 -18.57 -1.30 -0.31
N THR A 36 -18.91 -1.25 -1.60
CA THR A 36 -18.71 -0.05 -2.43
C THR A 36 -19.57 1.12 -1.94
N LEU A 37 -20.84 0.88 -1.62
CA LEU A 37 -21.74 1.93 -1.13
C LEU A 37 -21.27 2.46 0.23
N PHE A 38 -20.88 1.57 1.13
CA PHE A 38 -20.34 1.92 2.44
C PHE A 38 -19.04 2.73 2.30
N ASN A 39 -18.14 2.34 1.39
CA ASN A 39 -16.94 3.10 1.06
C ASN A 39 -17.29 4.54 0.66
N HIS A 40 -18.22 4.73 -0.28
CA HIS A 40 -18.65 6.08 -0.71
C HIS A 40 -19.29 6.87 0.44
N PHE A 41 -20.08 6.21 1.29
CA PHE A 41 -20.66 6.87 2.45
C PHE A 41 -19.59 7.36 3.44
N ILE A 42 -18.63 6.49 3.79
CA ILE A 42 -17.54 6.85 4.70
C ILE A 42 -16.61 7.91 4.09
N GLU A 43 -16.30 7.84 2.80
CA GLU A 43 -15.32 8.76 2.18
C GLU A 43 -15.94 10.10 1.77
N LEU A 44 -17.23 10.15 1.44
CA LEU A 44 -17.88 11.36 0.94
C LEU A 44 -18.82 12.01 1.94
N VAL A 45 -19.56 11.23 2.74
CA VAL A 45 -20.59 11.80 3.63
C VAL A 45 -20.05 12.03 5.03
N VAL A 46 -19.39 11.03 5.59
CA VAL A 46 -18.89 11.07 6.98
C VAL A 46 -17.96 12.26 7.26
N PRO A 47 -17.03 12.70 6.38
CA PRO A 47 -16.15 13.83 6.68
C PRO A 47 -16.89 15.12 7.03
N PHE A 48 -18.11 15.32 6.50
CA PHE A 48 -18.93 16.48 6.83
C PHE A 48 -19.44 16.49 8.27
N PHE A 49 -19.44 15.35 8.97
CA PHE A 49 -19.86 15.25 10.36
C PHE A 49 -18.94 16.03 11.31
N ILE A 50 -17.70 16.33 10.90
CA ILE A 50 -16.78 17.23 11.63
C ILE A 50 -17.44 18.60 11.87
N PHE A 51 -18.25 19.08 10.93
CA PHE A 51 -18.90 20.39 11.01
C PHE A 51 -20.24 20.39 11.76
N LEU A 52 -20.79 19.20 12.08
CA LEU A 52 -22.12 19.04 12.70
C LEU A 52 -22.10 19.02 14.24
N GLY A 53 -21.06 19.60 14.84
CA GLY A 53 -20.91 19.75 16.29
C GLY A 53 -20.28 18.55 16.99
N ARG A 54 -20.21 18.62 18.33
CA ARG A 54 -19.40 17.71 19.16
C ARG A 54 -19.74 16.22 18.97
N ARG A 55 -21.04 15.87 19.03
CA ARG A 55 -21.47 14.46 18.95
C ARG A 55 -21.15 13.84 17.59
N MET A 56 -21.39 14.59 16.51
CA MET A 56 -21.14 14.12 15.16
C MET A 56 -19.64 14.01 14.85
N CYS A 57 -18.81 14.89 15.40
CA CYS A 57 -17.35 14.78 15.30
C CYS A 57 -16.83 13.48 15.94
N VAL A 58 -17.36 13.09 17.11
CA VAL A 58 -17.01 11.80 17.73
C VAL A 58 -17.48 10.62 16.86
N VAL A 59 -18.71 10.69 16.32
CA VAL A 59 -19.22 9.66 15.39
C VAL A 59 -18.33 9.55 14.15
N HIS A 60 -17.88 10.67 13.57
CA HIS A 60 -16.91 10.69 12.48
C HIS A 60 -15.63 9.93 12.86
N GLY A 61 -15.02 10.29 14.00
CA GLY A 61 -13.79 9.65 14.47
C GLY A 61 -13.95 8.14 14.62
N VAL A 62 -15.06 7.68 15.22
CA VAL A 62 -15.36 6.25 15.38
C VAL A 62 -15.53 5.57 14.02
N LEU A 63 -16.36 6.12 13.14
CA LEU A 63 -16.63 5.53 11.83
C LEU A 63 -15.35 5.45 10.97
N GLN A 64 -14.52 6.50 10.99
CA GLN A 64 -13.26 6.52 10.25
C GLN A 64 -12.25 5.52 10.81
N ILE A 65 -12.11 5.40 12.13
CA ILE A 65 -11.24 4.39 12.74
C ILE A 65 -11.72 2.98 12.42
N LEU A 66 -13.02 2.70 12.57
CA LEU A 66 -13.59 1.39 12.23
C LEU A 66 -13.37 1.05 10.76
N PHE A 67 -13.57 2.02 9.87
CA PHE A 67 -13.32 1.84 8.45
C PHE A 67 -11.85 1.52 8.15
N GLN A 68 -10.90 2.23 8.75
CA GLN A 68 -9.48 1.94 8.58
C GLN A 68 -9.08 0.59 9.16
N VAL A 69 -9.65 0.18 10.30
CA VAL A 69 -9.44 -1.16 10.88
C VAL A 69 -9.98 -2.24 9.94
N LEU A 70 -11.15 -2.05 9.34
CA LEU A 70 -11.69 -2.96 8.33
C LEU A 70 -10.74 -3.07 7.13
N LEU A 71 -10.18 -1.95 6.64
CA LEU A 71 -9.19 -1.96 5.56
C LEU A 71 -7.87 -2.65 5.94
N ILE A 72 -7.44 -2.55 7.20
CA ILE A 72 -6.27 -3.28 7.73
C ILE A 72 -6.53 -4.80 7.73
N ILE A 73 -7.76 -5.20 8.05
CA ILE A 73 -8.14 -6.62 8.10
C ILE A 73 -8.38 -7.18 6.69
N SER A 74 -9.00 -6.41 5.79
CA SER A 74 -9.38 -6.87 4.44
C SER A 74 -8.28 -6.70 3.40
N GLY A 75 -7.31 -5.81 3.65
CA GLY A 75 -6.21 -5.51 2.74
C GLY A 75 -4.85 -5.43 3.44
N ASN A 76 -3.87 -4.94 2.71
CA ASN A 76 -2.46 -4.90 3.12
C ASN A 76 -1.87 -3.58 2.64
N LEU A 77 -2.44 -2.46 3.07
CA LEU A 77 -1.93 -1.11 2.75
C LEU A 77 -0.79 -0.67 3.68
N SER A 78 -0.18 -1.63 4.40
CA SER A 78 0.96 -1.41 5.29
C SER A 78 0.67 -0.32 6.35
N PHE A 79 1.60 0.60 6.61
CA PHE A 79 1.47 1.66 7.61
C PHE A 79 0.46 2.77 7.22
N LEU A 80 -0.01 2.83 5.96
CA LEU A 80 -0.86 3.93 5.49
C LEU A 80 -2.17 4.04 6.29
N ASN A 81 -2.85 2.91 6.51
CA ASN A 81 -4.10 2.89 7.27
C ASN A 81 -3.87 3.38 8.72
N TRP A 82 -2.74 3.03 9.32
CA TRP A 82 -2.38 3.52 10.67
C TRP A 82 -2.17 5.02 10.70
N LEU A 83 -1.48 5.59 9.70
CA LEU A 83 -1.32 7.04 9.59
C LEU A 83 -2.67 7.75 9.41
N THR A 84 -3.62 7.14 8.69
CA THR A 84 -4.96 7.73 8.53
C THR A 84 -5.84 7.63 9.78
N ILE A 85 -5.54 6.71 10.69
CA ILE A 85 -6.21 6.63 12.00
C ILE A 85 -5.81 7.81 12.89
N VAL A 86 -4.56 8.27 12.83
CA VAL A 86 -4.03 9.37 13.66
C VAL A 86 -4.91 10.64 13.64
N PRO A 87 -5.26 11.24 12.48
CA PRO A 87 -6.13 12.41 12.46
C PRO A 87 -7.55 12.12 12.96
N SER A 88 -8.02 10.88 12.85
CA SER A 88 -9.34 10.47 13.36
C SER A 88 -9.38 10.47 14.90
N ILE A 89 -8.23 10.22 15.56
CA ILE A 89 -8.11 10.31 17.03
C ILE A 89 -8.30 11.76 17.50
N ALA A 90 -7.94 12.76 16.69
CA ALA A 90 -8.13 14.16 17.02
C ALA A 90 -9.61 14.60 17.06
N CYS A 91 -10.54 13.76 16.60
CA CYS A 91 -11.98 14.02 16.68
C CYS A 91 -12.58 13.72 18.06
N PHE A 92 -11.84 13.03 18.93
CA PHE A 92 -12.29 12.69 20.28
C PHE A 92 -11.89 13.78 21.28
N ASP A 93 -12.80 14.11 22.19
CA ASP A 93 -12.53 15.06 23.25
C ASP A 93 -11.89 14.39 24.48
N ASP A 94 -11.34 15.20 25.38
CA ASP A 94 -10.68 14.73 26.60
C ASP A 94 -11.57 13.84 27.46
N LEU A 95 -12.89 14.05 27.43
CA LEU A 95 -13.85 13.18 28.13
C LEU A 95 -13.94 11.79 27.49
N SER A 96 -14.05 11.73 26.16
CA SER A 96 -14.12 10.46 25.42
C SER A 96 -12.86 9.63 25.61
N LEU A 97 -11.69 10.28 25.71
CA LEU A 97 -10.40 9.60 25.96
C LEU A 97 -10.07 9.44 27.45
N GLY A 98 -10.93 9.94 28.34
CA GLY A 98 -10.72 9.95 29.79
C GLY A 98 -10.59 8.56 30.43
N PHE A 99 -10.97 7.48 29.72
CA PHE A 99 -10.77 6.10 30.18
C PHE A 99 -9.31 5.64 30.08
N LEU A 100 -8.48 6.27 29.23
CA LEU A 100 -7.06 5.94 29.06
C LEU A 100 -6.19 6.47 30.21
N PHE A 101 -6.74 7.37 31.05
CA PHE A 101 -6.01 8.04 32.12
C PHE A 101 -6.49 7.58 33.50
N SER A 102 -5.56 7.54 34.47
CA SER A 102 -5.86 7.12 35.84
C SER A 102 -6.97 7.97 36.48
N SER A 103 -7.89 7.32 37.17
CA SER A 103 -8.98 7.97 37.94
C SER A 103 -8.54 8.38 39.35
N ARG A 104 -7.23 8.43 39.62
CA ARG A 104 -6.69 8.88 40.92
C ARG A 104 -7.06 10.36 41.15
N ARG A 105 -7.46 10.68 42.39
CA ARG A 105 -7.74 12.05 42.85
C ARG A 105 -6.52 12.95 42.58
N GLY A 106 -6.73 14.08 41.90
CA GLY A 106 -5.64 14.97 41.44
C GLY A 106 -4.95 14.58 40.12
N GLY A 107 -5.35 13.47 39.49
CA GLY A 107 -4.89 13.05 38.17
C GLY A 107 -5.45 13.92 37.03
N VAL A 108 -4.97 13.67 35.81
CA VAL A 108 -5.35 14.45 34.60
C VAL A 108 -6.87 14.45 34.39
N LYS A 109 -7.53 13.31 34.58
CA LYS A 109 -8.98 13.16 34.43
C LYS A 109 -9.78 14.05 35.38
N ASP A 110 -9.40 14.09 36.66
CA ASP A 110 -10.04 14.91 37.70
C ASP A 110 -9.87 16.41 37.39
N ARG A 111 -8.67 16.82 36.93
CA ARG A 111 -8.41 18.21 36.51
C ARG A 111 -9.26 18.62 35.30
N VAL A 112 -9.40 17.77 34.29
CA VAL A 112 -10.22 18.06 33.10
C VAL A 112 -11.70 18.21 33.47
N VAL A 113 -12.24 17.30 34.28
CA VAL A 113 -13.63 17.37 34.76
C VAL A 113 -13.89 18.67 35.53
N GLN A 114 -12.95 19.07 36.39
CA GLN A 114 -13.06 20.35 37.12
C GLN A 114 -13.02 21.57 36.17
N MET A 115 -12.15 21.57 35.15
CA MET A 115 -12.10 22.65 34.15
C MET A 115 -13.41 22.77 33.36
N GLN A 116 -14.00 21.64 32.98
CA GLN A 116 -15.28 21.61 32.26
C GLN A 116 -16.45 22.02 33.15
N ALA A 117 -16.45 21.62 34.42
CA ALA A 117 -17.45 22.06 35.40
C ALA A 117 -17.41 23.58 35.61
N ARG A 118 -16.21 24.17 35.71
CA ARG A 118 -16.03 25.64 35.78
C ARG A 118 -16.53 26.35 34.53
N GLN A 119 -16.24 25.80 33.35
CA GLN A 119 -16.77 26.33 32.08
C GLN A 119 -18.30 26.27 32.02
N ALA A 120 -18.90 25.16 32.46
CA ALA A 120 -20.36 25.01 32.50
C ALA A 120 -21.02 25.95 33.52
N ALA A 121 -20.31 26.29 34.61
CA ALA A 121 -20.74 27.27 35.61
C ALA A 121 -20.59 28.73 35.14
N GLY A 122 -20.11 28.98 33.91
CA GLY A 122 -19.98 30.33 33.35
C GLY A 122 -18.73 31.08 33.80
N GLU A 123 -17.82 30.44 34.54
CA GLU A 123 -16.51 31.00 34.89
C GLU A 123 -15.58 30.95 33.67
N GLN A 124 -15.87 31.78 32.66
CA GLN A 124 -14.94 31.95 31.56
C GLN A 124 -13.79 32.88 31.99
N PRO A 125 -12.53 32.50 31.77
CA PRO A 125 -11.44 33.45 31.92
C PRO A 125 -11.67 34.65 30.97
N PRO A 126 -11.26 35.86 31.34
CA PRO A 126 -11.40 37.03 30.48
C PRO A 126 -10.81 36.74 29.10
N LEU A 127 -11.38 37.34 28.05
CA LEU A 127 -10.90 37.22 26.67
C LEU A 127 -9.44 37.70 26.60
N GLY A 128 -8.50 36.78 26.81
CA GLY A 128 -7.08 37.08 26.77
C GLY A 128 -6.67 37.39 25.34
N TYR A 129 -5.75 38.34 25.18
CA TYR A 129 -5.11 38.70 23.91
C TYR A 129 -4.65 37.46 23.11
N GLY A 130 -4.19 36.40 23.79
CA GLY A 130 -3.83 35.12 23.18
C GLY A 130 -4.97 34.37 22.48
N ARG A 131 -6.23 34.48 22.94
CA ARG A 131 -7.39 33.88 22.25
C ARG A 131 -7.63 34.58 20.92
N CYS A 132 -7.57 35.92 20.89
CA CYS A 132 -7.71 36.71 19.67
C CYS A 132 -6.60 36.39 18.67
N ILE A 133 -5.33 36.36 19.10
CA ILE A 133 -4.21 35.96 18.23
C ILE A 133 -4.45 34.58 17.64
N ARG A 134 -4.80 33.58 18.47
CA ARG A 134 -5.04 32.22 17.99
C ARG A 134 -6.18 32.16 16.98
N GLN A 135 -7.25 32.93 17.20
CA GLN A 135 -8.38 32.98 16.27
C GLN A 135 -7.98 33.60 14.93
N VAL A 136 -7.25 34.72 14.96
CA VAL A 136 -6.73 35.37 13.75
C VAL A 136 -5.79 34.43 12.98
N VAL A 137 -4.87 33.77 13.67
CA VAL A 137 -3.94 32.79 13.07
C VAL A 137 -4.72 31.63 12.43
N ASN A 138 -5.68 31.04 13.14
CA ASN A 138 -6.47 29.93 12.60
C ASN A 138 -7.29 30.33 11.37
N ILE A 139 -7.93 31.50 11.40
CA ILE A 139 -8.71 32.01 10.26
C ILE A 139 -7.78 32.29 9.07
N SER A 140 -6.64 32.97 9.30
CA SER A 140 -5.67 33.29 8.25
C SER A 140 -5.09 32.02 7.62
N PHE A 141 -4.77 31.01 8.44
CA PHE A 141 -4.30 29.72 7.99
C PHE A 141 -5.37 28.98 7.17
N GLY A 142 -6.63 28.98 7.63
CA GLY A 142 -7.75 28.39 6.88
C GLY A 142 -7.95 29.07 5.51
N LEU A 143 -7.89 30.40 5.45
CA LEU A 143 -7.99 31.16 4.20
C LEU A 143 -6.82 30.85 3.25
N LEU A 144 -5.59 30.77 3.78
CA LEU A 144 -4.42 30.40 2.99
C LEU A 144 -4.56 29.00 2.38
N ILE A 145 -4.97 28.00 3.17
CA ILE A 145 -5.18 26.63 2.67
C ILE A 145 -6.31 26.58 1.65
N ALA A 146 -7.42 27.32 1.87
CA ALA A 146 -8.52 27.40 0.91
C ALA A 146 -8.06 27.99 -0.43
N TYR A 147 -7.29 29.08 -0.38
CA TYR A 147 -6.70 29.69 -1.58
C TYR A 147 -5.76 28.74 -2.32
N LEU A 148 -4.84 28.07 -1.59
CA LEU A 148 -3.91 27.11 -2.19
C LEU A 148 -4.60 25.86 -2.74
N SER A 149 -5.80 25.54 -2.25
CA SER A 149 -6.60 24.40 -2.71
C SER A 149 -7.33 24.66 -4.02
N VAL A 150 -7.55 25.92 -4.43
CA VAL A 150 -8.26 26.28 -5.67
C VAL A 150 -7.66 25.59 -6.92
N PRO A 151 -6.35 25.72 -7.24
CA PRO A 151 -5.79 25.07 -8.43
C PRO A 151 -5.87 23.54 -8.36
N VAL A 152 -5.74 22.97 -7.16
CA VAL A 152 -5.83 21.52 -6.93
C VAL A 152 -7.25 21.01 -7.19
N VAL A 153 -8.27 21.68 -6.66
CA VAL A 153 -9.67 21.32 -6.88
C VAL A 153 -10.05 21.48 -8.34
N LEU A 154 -9.62 22.57 -9.00
CA LEU A 154 -9.85 22.76 -10.44
C LEU A 154 -9.21 21.64 -11.27
N ASN A 155 -8.01 21.17 -10.90
CA ASN A 155 -7.37 20.03 -11.56
C ASN A 155 -8.10 18.71 -11.30
N LEU A 156 -8.62 18.48 -10.08
CA LEU A 156 -9.39 17.26 -9.75
C LEU A 156 -10.76 17.22 -10.44
N LEU A 157 -11.36 18.37 -10.70
CA LEU A 157 -12.61 18.50 -11.47
C LEU A 157 -12.38 18.48 -12.99
N SER A 158 -11.14 18.60 -13.44
CA SER A 158 -10.78 18.55 -14.85
C SER A 158 -10.86 17.14 -15.42
N SER A 159 -11.31 17.02 -16.67
CA SER A 159 -11.29 15.75 -17.42
C SER A 159 -9.86 15.25 -17.69
N ARG A 160 -8.84 16.11 -17.60
CA ARG A 160 -7.42 15.79 -17.76
C ARG A 160 -6.66 16.01 -16.45
N GLN A 161 -7.14 15.37 -15.38
CA GLN A 161 -6.50 15.44 -14.07
C GLN A 161 -5.02 15.02 -14.13
N VAL A 162 -4.15 15.84 -13.56
CA VAL A 162 -2.74 15.51 -13.36
C VAL A 162 -2.49 15.14 -11.90
N MET A 163 -2.01 13.92 -11.67
CA MET A 163 -1.68 13.40 -10.34
C MET A 163 -0.20 13.59 -10.01
N ASN A 164 0.13 13.58 -8.71
CA ASN A 164 1.51 13.70 -8.20
C ASN A 164 2.23 14.97 -8.69
N THR A 165 1.48 16.07 -8.81
CA THR A 165 1.97 17.34 -9.35
C THR A 165 1.83 18.45 -8.33
N SER A 166 2.83 19.34 -8.31
CA SER A 166 2.81 20.52 -7.46
C SER A 166 2.35 21.75 -8.21
N PHE A 167 1.47 22.53 -7.57
CA PHE A 167 0.87 23.74 -8.14
C PHE A 167 1.50 25.03 -7.60
N ASN A 168 2.41 24.91 -6.61
CA ASN A 168 3.04 26.07 -5.98
C ASN A 168 4.52 25.81 -5.66
N PRO A 169 5.39 26.84 -5.64
CA PRO A 169 6.83 26.67 -5.40
C PRO A 169 7.16 25.98 -4.07
N LEU A 170 6.34 26.24 -3.04
CA LEU A 170 6.51 25.70 -1.69
C LEU A 170 5.91 24.29 -1.51
N ARG A 171 5.23 23.75 -2.54
CA ARG A 171 4.64 22.40 -2.55
C ARG A 171 3.77 22.08 -1.33
N ILE A 172 2.96 23.04 -0.89
CA ILE A 172 2.16 22.95 0.35
C ILE A 172 0.87 22.17 0.13
N VAL A 173 0.18 22.42 -0.99
CA VAL A 173 -1.09 21.76 -1.35
C VAL A 173 -0.95 21.24 -2.77
N ASN A 174 -1.01 19.93 -2.95
CA ASN A 174 -0.72 19.26 -4.21
C ASN A 174 -1.72 18.12 -4.45
N THR A 175 -1.72 17.59 -5.67
CA THR A 175 -2.41 16.32 -5.95
C THR A 175 -1.48 15.15 -5.68
N TYR A 176 -1.96 14.16 -4.93
CA TYR A 176 -1.28 12.89 -4.73
C TYR A 176 -2.23 11.75 -5.11
N GLY A 177 -1.74 10.85 -5.94
CA GLY A 177 -2.45 9.63 -6.33
C GLY A 177 -1.64 8.42 -5.90
N ALA A 178 -2.20 7.60 -5.00
CA ALA A 178 -1.57 6.34 -4.60
C ALA A 178 -1.51 5.33 -5.76
N PHE A 179 -2.51 5.35 -6.64
CA PHE A 179 -2.63 4.45 -7.78
C PHE A 179 -3.19 5.23 -8.99
N GLY A 180 -2.38 5.45 -10.03
CA GLY A 180 -2.82 6.16 -11.24
C GLY A 180 -3.79 5.36 -12.12
N SER A 181 -3.63 4.03 -12.14
CA SER A 181 -4.53 3.10 -12.82
C SER A 181 -4.46 1.73 -12.14
N ILE A 182 -5.61 1.07 -11.95
CA ILE A 182 -5.69 -0.28 -11.40
C ILE A 182 -5.99 -1.25 -12.54
N THR A 183 -5.17 -2.28 -12.69
CA THR A 183 -5.41 -3.33 -13.70
C THR A 183 -6.58 -4.21 -13.30
N LYS A 184 -7.23 -4.83 -14.29
CA LYS A 184 -8.28 -5.84 -14.08
C LYS A 184 -7.73 -7.23 -13.76
N GLU A 185 -6.48 -7.46 -14.16
CA GLU A 185 -5.81 -8.76 -14.05
C GLU A 185 -4.50 -8.62 -13.28
N ARG A 186 -4.20 -9.61 -12.44
CA ARG A 186 -2.95 -9.66 -11.69
C ARG A 186 -1.88 -10.31 -12.56
N THR A 187 -0.89 -9.52 -12.95
CA THR A 187 0.35 -10.02 -13.54
C THR A 187 1.47 -9.92 -12.53
N GLU A 188 2.44 -10.82 -12.62
CA GLU A 188 3.57 -10.89 -11.71
C GLU A 188 4.84 -11.19 -12.51
N VAL A 189 5.92 -10.49 -12.17
CA VAL A 189 7.26 -10.84 -12.63
C VAL A 189 7.89 -11.78 -11.62
N ILE A 190 8.40 -12.90 -12.13
CA ILE A 190 9.12 -13.92 -11.36
C ILE A 190 10.56 -13.92 -11.84
N LEU A 191 11.50 -13.67 -10.91
CA LEU A 191 12.92 -13.70 -11.19
C LEU A 191 13.42 -15.14 -11.09
N GLN A 192 14.12 -15.59 -12.12
CA GLN A 192 14.67 -16.94 -12.21
C GLN A 192 16.17 -16.87 -12.46
N GLY A 193 16.94 -17.71 -11.76
CA GLY A 193 18.36 -17.91 -12.02
C GLY A 193 18.65 -19.31 -12.55
N THR A 194 19.75 -19.46 -13.28
CA THR A 194 20.28 -20.78 -13.67
C THR A 194 21.80 -20.82 -13.59
N SER A 195 22.33 -21.99 -13.25
CA SER A 195 23.77 -22.30 -13.32
C SER A 195 24.20 -22.84 -14.69
N SER A 196 23.26 -23.03 -15.63
CA SER A 196 23.55 -23.55 -16.97
C SER A 196 24.55 -22.65 -17.71
N PRO A 197 25.51 -23.21 -18.46
CA PRO A 197 26.39 -22.42 -19.33
C PRO A 197 25.61 -21.67 -20.42
N ASP A 198 24.64 -22.35 -21.06
CA ASP A 198 23.79 -21.78 -22.11
C ASP A 198 22.37 -21.53 -21.55
N PRO A 199 21.87 -20.28 -21.59
CA PRO A 199 20.53 -19.96 -21.11
C PRO A 199 19.41 -20.45 -22.04
N ASN A 200 19.73 -20.82 -23.28
CA ASN A 200 18.78 -21.31 -24.28
C ASN A 200 18.71 -22.85 -24.33
N ASP A 201 19.56 -23.54 -23.57
CA ASP A 201 19.50 -25.00 -23.48
C ASP A 201 18.14 -25.45 -22.93
N PRO A 202 17.38 -26.30 -23.66
CA PRO A 202 16.12 -26.84 -23.17
C PRO A 202 16.23 -27.63 -21.87
N ALA A 203 17.42 -28.17 -21.56
CA ALA A 203 17.70 -28.89 -20.31
C ALA A 203 18.08 -27.95 -19.14
N ALA A 204 18.23 -26.63 -19.39
CA ALA A 204 18.58 -25.67 -18.35
C ALA A 204 17.50 -25.60 -17.26
N VAL A 205 17.88 -25.89 -16.03
CA VAL A 205 17.00 -25.75 -14.86
C VAL A 205 17.03 -24.30 -14.40
N TRP A 206 15.86 -23.68 -14.36
CA TRP A 206 15.65 -22.31 -13.89
C TRP A 206 14.97 -22.35 -12.51
N GLU A 207 15.67 -21.86 -11.50
CA GLU A 207 15.20 -21.82 -10.10
C GLU A 207 14.67 -20.42 -9.78
N GLU A 208 13.55 -20.34 -9.05
CA GLU A 208 12.84 -19.08 -8.75
C GLU A 208 13.35 -18.43 -7.46
N TYR A 209 13.50 -17.11 -7.49
CA TYR A 209 13.66 -16.31 -6.27
C TYR A 209 12.28 -15.97 -5.70
N ASP A 210 12.10 -16.22 -4.41
CA ASP A 210 10.89 -15.84 -3.69
C ASP A 210 11.08 -14.54 -2.92
N PHE A 211 10.08 -13.67 -2.98
CA PHE A 211 9.99 -12.43 -2.20
C PHE A 211 9.35 -12.67 -0.82
N LYS A 212 9.37 -11.70 0.09
CA LYS A 212 8.90 -11.89 1.48
C LYS A 212 7.39 -12.01 1.64
N CYS A 213 6.62 -11.51 0.69
CA CYS A 213 5.17 -11.42 0.82
C CYS A 213 4.43 -11.33 -0.51
N LYS A 214 5.08 -10.82 -1.55
CA LYS A 214 4.56 -10.83 -2.92
C LYS A 214 4.24 -12.27 -3.37
N PRO A 215 3.16 -12.49 -4.13
CA PRO A 215 2.87 -13.78 -4.72
C PRO A 215 4.01 -14.30 -5.61
N GLY A 216 4.36 -15.56 -5.39
CA GLY A 216 5.41 -16.31 -6.07
C GLY A 216 4.99 -17.78 -6.11
N ASP A 217 5.50 -18.59 -5.17
CA ASP A 217 5.06 -19.98 -4.97
C ASP A 217 3.53 -20.12 -4.88
N LEU A 218 3.01 -21.11 -5.60
CA LEU A 218 1.58 -21.43 -5.69
C LEU A 218 0.99 -21.94 -4.38
N LYS A 219 1.80 -22.61 -3.55
CA LYS A 219 1.37 -23.15 -2.25
C LYS A 219 1.50 -22.15 -1.11
N ARG A 220 2.14 -21.01 -1.36
CA ARG A 220 2.32 -19.99 -0.35
C ARG A 220 1.02 -19.25 -0.07
N ARG A 221 0.62 -19.28 1.20
CA ARG A 221 -0.47 -18.45 1.71
C ARG A 221 -0.10 -16.97 1.64
N PRO A 222 -1.01 -16.06 1.22
CA PRO A 222 -0.77 -14.62 1.32
C PRO A 222 -0.43 -14.21 2.77
N CYS A 223 0.36 -13.16 2.97
CA CYS A 223 0.81 -12.77 4.31
C CYS A 223 0.02 -11.58 4.86
N PHE A 224 0.08 -11.34 6.18
CA PHE A 224 -0.27 -10.06 6.78
C PHE A 224 1.01 -9.25 6.97
N ILE A 225 1.10 -8.06 6.37
CA ILE A 225 2.31 -7.22 6.45
C ILE A 225 2.17 -6.03 7.39
N THR A 226 0.94 -5.61 7.66
CA THR A 226 0.62 -4.45 8.50
C THR A 226 1.24 -4.57 9.91
N PRO A 227 1.90 -3.53 10.45
CA PRO A 227 2.14 -2.19 9.88
C PRO A 227 3.40 -2.08 9.00
N TYR A 228 4.18 -3.15 8.83
CA TYR A 228 5.43 -3.16 8.08
C TYR A 228 5.22 -3.02 6.56
N HIS A 229 6.21 -2.45 5.85
CA HIS A 229 6.19 -2.24 4.39
C HIS A 229 7.38 -2.94 3.70
N TYR A 230 7.12 -4.07 3.04
CA TYR A 230 8.11 -4.66 2.13
C TYR A 230 8.18 -3.85 0.84
N ARG A 231 9.06 -2.84 0.82
CA ARG A 231 9.22 -1.89 -0.29
C ARG A 231 9.49 -2.60 -1.61
N LEU A 232 10.39 -3.59 -1.62
CA LEU A 232 10.77 -4.30 -2.84
C LEU A 232 9.59 -5.11 -3.41
N ASP A 233 8.92 -5.89 -2.58
CA ASP A 233 7.70 -6.63 -2.93
C ASP A 233 6.64 -5.73 -3.57
N TRP A 234 6.45 -4.53 -2.99
CA TRP A 234 5.50 -3.55 -3.51
C TRP A 234 5.95 -2.92 -4.84
N LEU A 235 7.24 -2.62 -4.99
CA LEU A 235 7.79 -2.12 -6.25
C LEU A 235 7.69 -3.14 -7.38
N MET A 236 7.87 -4.43 -7.06
CA MET A 236 7.70 -5.52 -8.02
C MET A 236 6.25 -5.65 -8.53
N TRP A 237 5.26 -5.26 -7.73
CA TRP A 237 3.87 -5.18 -8.19
C TRP A 237 3.70 -4.07 -9.26
N PHE A 238 4.29 -2.90 -9.05
CA PHE A 238 4.28 -1.83 -10.05
C PHE A 238 5.03 -2.23 -11.33
N ALA A 239 6.21 -2.85 -11.17
CA ALA A 239 7.01 -3.38 -12.26
C ALA A 239 6.19 -4.31 -13.18
N ALA A 240 5.35 -5.17 -12.61
CA ALA A 240 4.59 -6.14 -13.38
C ALA A 240 3.54 -5.54 -14.33
N PHE A 241 3.20 -4.25 -14.17
CA PHE A 241 2.29 -3.51 -15.06
C PHE A 241 3.00 -2.69 -16.13
N GLN A 242 4.29 -2.44 -15.94
CA GLN A 242 5.12 -1.62 -16.80
C GLN A 242 6.18 -2.48 -17.46
N THR A 243 6.98 -1.91 -18.35
CA THR A 243 8.09 -2.64 -18.98
C THR A 243 9.37 -2.48 -18.17
N TYR A 244 10.35 -3.36 -18.42
CA TYR A 244 11.63 -3.29 -17.71
C TYR A 244 12.46 -2.05 -18.14
N GLU A 245 12.19 -1.47 -19.31
CA GLU A 245 12.78 -0.21 -19.76
C GLU A 245 12.26 0.99 -18.93
N GLN A 246 11.01 0.94 -18.47
CA GLN A 246 10.47 1.94 -17.54
C GLN A 246 10.92 1.70 -16.09
N ASN A 247 11.33 0.47 -15.77
CA ASN A 247 11.74 0.02 -14.45
C ASN A 247 13.15 -0.56 -14.48
N GLU A 248 14.12 0.24 -14.93
CA GLU A 248 15.51 -0.19 -15.12
C GLU A 248 16.16 -0.74 -13.84
N TRP A 249 15.65 -0.35 -12.67
CA TRP A 249 16.07 -0.88 -11.37
C TRP A 249 15.90 -2.40 -11.25
N ILE A 250 15.02 -3.03 -12.04
CA ILE A 250 14.85 -4.50 -12.06
C ILE A 250 16.08 -5.17 -12.69
N ILE A 251 16.67 -4.55 -13.72
CA ILE A 251 17.91 -5.05 -14.33
C ILE A 251 19.08 -4.85 -13.36
N HIS A 252 19.08 -3.74 -12.61
CA HIS A 252 20.03 -3.53 -11.52
C HIS A 252 19.89 -4.63 -10.45
N LEU A 253 18.66 -4.94 -10.03
CA LEU A 253 18.38 -6.02 -9.09
C LEU A 253 18.88 -7.37 -9.63
N ALA A 254 18.65 -7.67 -10.91
CA ALA A 254 19.16 -8.89 -11.55
C ALA A 254 20.69 -8.97 -11.50
N GLY A 255 21.40 -7.87 -11.78
CA GLY A 255 22.86 -7.82 -11.66
C GLY A 255 23.35 -8.06 -10.22
N LYS A 256 22.67 -7.51 -9.21
CA LYS A 256 23.00 -7.75 -7.80
C LYS A 256 22.73 -9.19 -7.37
N LEU A 257 21.67 -9.81 -7.87
CA LEU A 257 21.38 -11.24 -7.65
C LEU A 257 22.39 -12.17 -8.35
N LEU A 258 22.88 -11.79 -9.54
CA LEU A 258 23.96 -12.47 -10.24
C LEU A 258 25.28 -12.40 -9.45
N ALA A 259 25.56 -11.26 -8.83
CA ALA A 259 26.73 -11.08 -7.96
C ALA A 259 26.58 -11.73 -6.57
N GLN A 260 25.37 -12.16 -6.19
CA GLN A 260 25.05 -12.70 -4.86
C GLN A 260 25.37 -11.72 -3.71
N GLU A 261 25.09 -10.43 -3.91
CA GLU A 261 25.29 -9.37 -2.91
C GLU A 261 24.41 -9.61 -1.66
N GLU A 262 25.01 -9.61 -0.47
CA GLU A 262 24.35 -10.04 0.77
C GLU A 262 23.16 -9.14 1.15
N GLU A 263 23.34 -7.81 1.04
CA GLU A 263 22.29 -6.84 1.34
C GLU A 263 21.06 -7.05 0.46
N THR A 264 21.26 -7.32 -0.83
CA THR A 264 20.17 -7.57 -1.78
C THR A 264 19.48 -8.89 -1.50
N LEU A 265 20.25 -9.94 -1.21
CA LEU A 265 19.70 -11.25 -0.86
C LEU A 265 18.90 -11.20 0.44
N SER A 266 19.25 -10.31 1.40
CA SER A 266 18.48 -10.09 2.63
C SER A 266 17.04 -9.59 2.38
N LEU A 267 16.78 -9.02 1.20
CA LEU A 267 15.44 -8.58 0.78
C LEU A 267 14.59 -9.73 0.23
N MET A 268 15.21 -10.85 -0.15
CA MET A 268 14.53 -12.05 -0.65
C MET A 268 14.09 -12.94 0.52
N ALA A 269 13.05 -13.73 0.32
CA ALA A 269 12.67 -14.80 1.24
C ALA A 269 13.48 -16.07 1.01
N THR A 270 13.66 -16.43 -0.26
CA THR A 270 14.39 -17.65 -0.65
C THR A 270 15.37 -17.31 -1.77
N ASN A 271 16.65 -17.63 -1.55
CA ASN A 271 17.67 -17.63 -2.58
C ASN A 271 17.99 -19.08 -2.97
N PRO A 272 17.64 -19.53 -4.18
CA PRO A 272 17.91 -20.90 -4.61
C PRO A 272 19.41 -21.23 -4.74
N PHE A 273 20.27 -20.21 -4.85
CA PHE A 273 21.73 -20.36 -4.96
C PHE A 273 22.47 -20.17 -3.64
N ALA A 274 21.76 -20.07 -2.52
CA ALA A 274 22.37 -19.95 -1.20
C ALA A 274 23.31 -21.14 -0.92
N GLY A 275 24.56 -20.86 -0.57
CA GLY A 275 25.58 -21.88 -0.33
C GLY A 275 26.08 -22.60 -1.59
N ARG A 276 25.67 -22.18 -2.80
CA ARG A 276 26.13 -22.72 -4.09
C ARG A 276 26.93 -21.67 -4.87
N ALA A 277 27.43 -22.07 -6.04
CA ALA A 277 27.98 -21.12 -7.00
C ALA A 277 26.89 -20.11 -7.43
N PRO A 278 27.24 -18.82 -7.65
CA PRO A 278 26.32 -17.83 -8.18
C PRO A 278 25.69 -18.28 -9.50
N PRO A 279 24.43 -17.85 -9.80
CA PRO A 279 23.83 -18.14 -11.09
C PRO A 279 24.62 -17.46 -12.21
N ARG A 280 24.71 -18.14 -13.36
CA ARG A 280 25.36 -17.58 -14.57
C ARG A 280 24.44 -16.63 -15.31
N TRP A 281 23.14 -16.89 -15.24
CA TRP A 281 22.11 -16.14 -15.92
C TRP A 281 20.92 -15.89 -15.01
N ILE A 282 20.33 -14.70 -15.13
CA ILE A 282 19.05 -14.37 -14.52
C ILE A 282 18.10 -13.89 -15.60
N ARG A 283 16.83 -14.28 -15.52
CA ARG A 283 15.76 -13.81 -16.41
C ARG A 283 14.53 -13.40 -15.60
N GLY A 284 13.70 -12.57 -16.21
CA GLY A 284 12.38 -12.23 -15.69
C GLY A 284 11.31 -12.92 -16.51
N GLU A 285 10.45 -13.69 -15.88
CA GLU A 285 9.31 -14.34 -16.51
C GLU A 285 8.00 -13.68 -16.07
N HIS A 286 7.09 -13.48 -17.01
CA HIS A 286 5.81 -12.82 -16.76
C HIS A 286 4.68 -13.83 -16.67
N PHE A 287 3.94 -13.77 -15.57
CA PHE A 287 2.87 -14.69 -15.26
C PHE A 287 1.59 -13.96 -14.91
N LYS A 288 0.46 -14.51 -15.35
CA LYS A 288 -0.86 -14.12 -14.87
C LYS A 288 -1.22 -14.95 -13.65
N TYR A 289 -1.51 -14.31 -12.53
CA TYR A 289 -1.90 -14.97 -11.29
C TYR A 289 -3.40 -14.83 -11.02
N LYS A 290 -3.98 -15.89 -10.48
CA LYS A 290 -5.36 -15.92 -9.96
C LYS A 290 -5.38 -16.68 -8.65
N PHE A 291 -6.28 -16.30 -7.76
CA PHE A 291 -6.57 -17.13 -6.60
C PHE A 291 -7.18 -18.45 -7.03
N SER A 292 -6.77 -19.52 -6.35
CA SER A 292 -7.48 -20.80 -6.45
C SER A 292 -8.91 -20.66 -5.91
N ARG A 293 -9.74 -21.69 -6.11
CA ARG A 293 -11.11 -21.70 -5.59
C ARG A 293 -11.12 -22.49 -4.28
N PRO A 294 -11.61 -21.91 -3.15
CA PRO A 294 -11.82 -22.67 -1.92
C PRO A 294 -12.69 -23.91 -2.21
N GLY A 295 -12.27 -25.07 -1.71
CA GLY A 295 -12.95 -26.35 -1.98
C GLY A 295 -12.81 -26.90 -3.40
N GLY A 296 -12.04 -26.23 -4.28
CA GLY A 296 -11.69 -26.73 -5.61
C GLY A 296 -10.46 -27.64 -5.58
N THR A 297 -10.16 -28.30 -6.71
CA THR A 297 -9.03 -29.23 -6.86
C THR A 297 -7.69 -28.64 -6.44
N HIS A 298 -7.35 -27.47 -6.97
CA HIS A 298 -6.10 -26.76 -6.65
C HIS A 298 -5.96 -26.44 -5.16
N ALA A 299 -7.06 -26.01 -4.51
CA ALA A 299 -7.04 -25.73 -3.08
C ALA A 299 -6.90 -27.02 -2.24
N GLY A 300 -7.48 -28.14 -2.71
CA GLY A 300 -7.28 -29.47 -2.13
C GLY A 300 -5.82 -29.95 -2.19
N GLU A 301 -5.08 -29.53 -3.21
CA GLU A 301 -3.61 -29.75 -3.33
C GLU A 301 -2.78 -28.75 -2.50
N GLY A 302 -3.43 -27.87 -1.72
CA GLY A 302 -2.77 -26.84 -0.92
C GLY A 302 -2.32 -25.60 -1.71
N LYS A 303 -2.73 -25.45 -2.98
CA LYS A 303 -2.39 -24.26 -3.79
C LYS A 303 -3.35 -23.12 -3.49
N TRP A 304 -2.80 -21.97 -3.11
CA TRP A 304 -3.52 -20.70 -2.94
C TRP A 304 -3.61 -19.93 -4.26
N TRP A 305 -2.67 -20.18 -5.17
CA TRP A 305 -2.56 -19.49 -6.44
C TRP A 305 -2.59 -20.46 -7.62
N ILE A 306 -3.04 -19.94 -8.75
CA ILE A 306 -2.95 -20.54 -10.07
C ILE A 306 -2.26 -19.52 -10.95
N ARG A 307 -1.21 -19.93 -11.67
CA ARG A 307 -0.48 -19.06 -12.60
C ARG A 307 -0.48 -19.61 -14.01
N LYS A 308 -0.51 -18.70 -15.00
CA LYS A 308 -0.30 -19.02 -16.42
C LYS A 308 0.82 -18.13 -16.95
N ARG A 309 1.83 -18.73 -17.59
CA ARG A 309 2.91 -17.98 -18.24
C ARG A 309 2.33 -17.15 -19.39
N ILE A 310 2.70 -15.88 -19.43
CA ILE A 310 2.34 -14.94 -20.51
C ILE A 310 3.50 -14.88 -21.51
N GLY A 311 4.73 -14.74 -21.01
CA GLY A 311 5.94 -14.62 -21.81
C GLY A 311 7.12 -14.15 -20.98
N ALA A 312 8.25 -13.86 -21.64
CA ALA A 312 9.40 -13.26 -20.98
C ALA A 312 9.12 -11.79 -20.64
N TYR A 313 9.52 -11.36 -19.45
CA TYR A 313 9.48 -9.96 -19.03
C TYR A 313 10.77 -9.22 -19.42
N PHE A 314 11.94 -9.84 -19.17
CA PHE A 314 13.23 -9.43 -19.74
C PHE A 314 14.06 -10.69 -20.08
N PRO A 315 14.92 -10.64 -21.12
CA PRO A 315 15.68 -11.81 -21.57
C PRO A 315 16.72 -12.27 -20.54
N PRO A 316 17.27 -13.48 -20.66
CA PRO A 316 18.42 -13.90 -19.85
C PRO A 316 19.56 -12.90 -19.93
N VAL A 317 19.96 -12.36 -18.78
CA VAL A 317 21.11 -11.46 -18.62
C VAL A 317 22.18 -12.14 -17.78
N ASN A 318 23.43 -11.78 -18.04
CA ASN A 318 24.59 -12.19 -17.25
C ASN A 318 25.40 -10.96 -16.83
N LEU A 319 26.28 -11.14 -15.85
CA LEU A 319 27.00 -10.02 -15.23
C LEU A 319 27.88 -9.27 -16.26
N GLN A 320 28.60 -10.02 -17.11
CA GLN A 320 29.48 -9.45 -18.15
C GLN A 320 28.71 -8.60 -19.17
N GLY A 321 27.55 -9.07 -19.63
CA GLY A 321 26.71 -8.37 -20.60
C GLY A 321 26.07 -7.11 -20.02
N LEU A 322 25.86 -7.07 -18.70
CA LEU A 322 25.35 -5.88 -18.02
C LEU A 322 26.41 -4.80 -17.80
N LYS A 323 27.71 -5.07 -17.98
CA LYS A 323 28.78 -4.10 -17.69
C LYS A 323 28.55 -2.72 -18.33
N LYS A 324 28.29 -2.70 -19.64
CA LYS A 324 28.02 -1.45 -20.37
C LYS A 324 26.75 -0.74 -19.85
N PHE A 325 25.72 -1.50 -19.52
CA PHE A 325 24.45 -0.96 -19.01
C PHE A 325 24.64 -0.20 -17.70
N TYR A 326 25.50 -0.70 -16.80
CA TYR A 326 25.86 -0.03 -15.55
C TYR A 326 26.73 1.21 -15.78
N GLU A 327 27.73 1.11 -16.68
CA GLU A 327 28.59 2.23 -17.06
C GLU A 327 27.77 3.40 -17.62
N ASP A 328 26.86 3.14 -18.56
CA ASP A 328 25.99 4.14 -19.20
C ASP A 328 25.10 4.89 -18.18
N ARG A 329 24.79 4.28 -17.03
CA ARG A 329 23.95 4.84 -15.96
C ARG A 329 24.73 5.36 -14.77
N SER A 330 26.07 5.28 -14.81
CA SER A 330 26.95 5.61 -13.70
C SER A 330 26.56 4.86 -12.40
N TRP A 331 26.12 3.61 -12.52
CA TRP A 331 25.79 2.75 -11.38
C TRP A 331 27.00 1.93 -10.93
N PRO A 332 27.16 1.68 -9.62
CA PRO A 332 28.22 0.81 -9.14
C PRO A 332 28.03 -0.59 -9.70
N TYR A 333 29.09 -1.14 -10.30
CA TYR A 333 29.05 -2.49 -10.83
C TYR A 333 28.94 -3.48 -9.66
N PRO A 334 28.01 -4.46 -9.69
CA PRO A 334 27.82 -5.37 -8.58
C PRO A 334 29.05 -6.27 -8.42
N VAL A 335 29.57 -6.34 -7.19
CA VAL A 335 30.66 -7.23 -6.80
C VAL A 335 30.11 -8.18 -5.75
N ARG A 336 30.64 -9.40 -5.73
CA ARG A 336 30.33 -10.35 -4.67
C ARG A 336 31.08 -9.93 -3.41
N ASP A 337 30.36 -9.74 -2.31
CA ASP A 337 30.92 -9.46 -0.99
C ASP A 337 31.71 -10.66 -0.43
#